data_AF-A0A5P5ZPS8-F1
#
_entry.id   AF-A0A5P5ZPS8-F1
#
_cell.length_a   1.000
_cell.length_b   1.000
_cell.length_c   1.000
_cell.angle_alpha   90.00
_cell.angle_beta   90.00
_cell.angle_gamma   90.00
#
_symmetry.space_group_name_H-M   'P 1'
#
loop_
_entity.id
_entity.type
_entity.pdbx_description
1 polymer ?
#
loop_
_entity_poly.entity_id
_entity_poly.type
_entity_poly.pdbx_seq_one_letter_code
_entity_poly.pdbx_strand_id
1 'polypeptide(L)'
;MNTFKFLTVAALTFIFVSCSDSKSTVESANKEQTKTETQQNNDFSSGIYTATLPCADCMGIETYITFQKDNKAVKSTSYLDSDGTSENEYGTWTKNDDIIEVSISNSPKEYYLVKPDKTLVRLDADKKEVSGELAKNYIFKEVNAYTPAQLNGTYNTNASGKGYNQILELKSENDSIYSVKISFTGAVKGCTFEGKGKLVNNQIDVDLKTINKDLKGTMTILFKDKTAEVFTSKFEDRLALNYFCGGGASLAGDYYKK
;
A
#
# COMPACT_ATOMS: atom_id res chain seq x y z
N MET A 1 -7.51 41.36 49.51
CA MET A 1 -7.23 42.67 50.12
C MET A 1 -7.45 43.72 49.04
N ASN A 2 -8.59 44.41 49.12
CA ASN A 2 -9.05 45.40 48.15
C ASN A 2 -8.21 46.66 48.23
N THR A 3 -7.87 47.26 47.10
CA THR A 3 -7.91 48.72 46.97
C THR A 3 -8.25 49.11 45.53
N PHE A 4 -9.47 49.60 45.36
CA PHE A 4 -9.93 50.38 44.22
C PHE A 4 -9.95 51.83 44.70
N LYS A 5 -9.37 52.79 43.96
CA LYS A 5 -9.82 54.19 44.01
C LYS A 5 -9.45 54.96 42.73
N PHE A 6 -10.52 55.51 42.17
CA PHE A 6 -10.74 56.40 41.03
C PHE A 6 -9.76 57.54 40.80
N LEU A 7 -9.54 57.90 39.52
CA LEU A 7 -9.71 59.28 39.06
C LEU A 7 -10.07 59.34 37.56
N THR A 8 -10.91 60.31 37.24
CA THR A 8 -11.73 60.49 36.04
C THR A 8 -11.19 61.56 35.07
N VAL A 9 -11.47 61.34 33.77
CA VAL A 9 -11.82 62.32 32.71
C VAL A 9 -10.71 63.20 32.09
N ALA A 10 -10.51 63.05 30.78
CA ALA A 10 -10.62 64.15 29.81
C ALA A 10 -10.73 63.61 28.37
N ALA A 11 -11.76 64.08 27.67
CA ALA A 11 -12.12 63.74 26.31
C ALA A 11 -11.22 64.45 25.27
N LEU A 12 -11.04 63.83 24.10
CA LEU A 12 -10.76 64.54 22.86
C LEU A 12 -11.38 63.78 21.68
N THR A 13 -12.52 64.33 21.26
CA THR A 13 -13.26 64.05 20.05
C THR A 13 -12.48 64.46 18.80
N PHE A 14 -12.45 63.59 17.79
CA PHE A 14 -12.36 64.01 16.39
C PHE A 14 -13.52 63.41 15.61
N ILE A 15 -14.31 64.30 15.04
CA ILE A 15 -15.44 64.06 14.14
C ILE A 15 -14.86 64.06 12.72
N PHE A 16 -15.18 63.05 11.91
CA PHE A 16 -15.50 63.28 10.49
C PHE A 16 -16.59 62.31 10.05
N VAL A 17 -17.68 62.91 9.57
CA VAL A 17 -18.88 62.31 9.01
C VAL A 17 -18.69 62.14 7.51
N SER A 18 -19.21 61.05 6.95
CA SER A 18 -20.06 61.02 5.75
C SER A 18 -19.69 59.90 4.77
N CYS A 19 -20.57 58.93 4.60
CA CYS A 19 -21.13 58.61 3.28
C CYS A 19 -22.47 57.87 3.43
N SER A 20 -23.30 58.04 2.40
CA SER A 20 -24.76 58.07 2.45
C SER A 20 -25.51 56.73 2.40
N ASP A 21 -26.78 56.85 2.78
CA ASP A 21 -27.92 55.93 2.74
C ASP A 21 -27.93 54.80 1.69
N SER A 22 -28.34 53.62 2.16
CA SER A 22 -29.60 53.01 1.71
C SER A 22 -30.15 52.03 2.76
N LYS A 23 -31.43 52.24 3.12
CA LYS A 23 -32.24 51.40 4.01
C LYS A 23 -32.40 49.98 3.45
N SER A 24 -32.33 48.95 4.31
CA SER A 24 -33.49 48.14 4.74
C SER A 24 -33.08 46.98 5.67
N THR A 25 -33.98 46.73 6.62
CA THR A 25 -34.01 45.87 7.82
C THR A 25 -33.98 44.34 7.61
N VAL A 26 -33.30 43.64 8.56
CA VAL A 26 -33.61 42.33 9.24
C VAL A 26 -33.69 41.08 8.31
N GLU A 27 -32.98 39.95 8.47
CA GLU A 27 -32.75 39.04 9.62
C GLU A 27 -31.67 37.98 9.26
N SER A 28 -31.00 37.40 10.28
CA SER A 28 -30.38 36.06 10.33
C SER A 28 -29.40 35.56 9.25
N ALA A 29 -28.15 35.28 9.65
CA ALA A 29 -27.51 33.96 9.55
C ALA A 29 -25.98 34.01 9.76
N ASN A 30 -25.54 33.19 10.71
CA ASN A 30 -24.25 32.50 10.83
C ASN A 30 -23.20 32.76 9.72
N LYS A 31 -22.04 33.35 10.07
CA LYS A 31 -20.80 33.19 9.31
C LYS A 31 -19.71 32.64 10.21
N GLU A 32 -19.73 31.32 10.23
CA GLU A 32 -18.62 30.40 10.43
C GLU A 32 -17.28 31.01 10.01
N GLN A 33 -16.41 31.11 11.00
CA GLN A 33 -15.01 31.46 10.88
C GLN A 33 -14.33 30.34 10.08
N THR A 34 -14.24 30.51 8.76
CA THR A 34 -13.44 29.64 7.89
C THR A 34 -11.99 29.75 8.34
N LYS A 35 -11.56 28.80 9.17
CA LYS A 35 -10.16 28.40 9.24
C LYS A 35 -9.75 28.09 7.81
N THR A 36 -8.90 28.94 7.25
CA THR A 36 -8.10 28.59 6.09
C THR A 36 -7.27 27.39 6.54
N GLU A 37 -7.76 26.19 6.23
CA GLU A 37 -6.93 25.00 6.21
C GLU A 37 -5.78 25.33 5.26
N THR A 38 -4.60 25.51 5.85
CA THR A 38 -3.34 25.46 5.12
C THR A 38 -3.37 24.21 4.29
N GLN A 39 -3.60 24.37 2.98
CA GLN A 39 -3.31 23.34 2.00
C GLN A 39 -1.83 23.00 2.19
N GLN A 40 -1.55 21.91 2.91
CA GLN A 40 -0.25 21.27 2.86
C GLN A 40 -0.01 20.95 1.39
N ASN A 41 0.92 21.69 0.79
CA ASN A 41 1.44 21.39 -0.52
C ASN A 41 2.23 20.07 -0.40
N ASN A 42 1.52 18.94 -0.48
CA ASN A 42 2.08 17.61 -0.47
C ASN A 42 2.73 17.35 -1.84
N ASP A 43 3.92 17.91 -2.05
CA ASP A 43 4.77 17.63 -3.23
C ASP A 43 5.30 16.18 -3.25
N PHE A 44 5.06 15.42 -2.17
CA PHE A 44 5.27 13.98 -2.18
C PHE A 44 4.09 13.29 -2.87
N SER A 45 4.23 13.07 -4.17
CA SER A 45 3.32 12.24 -4.95
C SER A 45 3.46 10.78 -4.52
N SER A 46 2.33 10.13 -4.26
CA SER A 46 2.17 8.68 -4.16
C SER A 46 3.16 7.87 -5.01
N GLY A 47 3.75 6.81 -4.47
CA GLY A 47 4.74 5.98 -5.17
C GLY A 47 4.96 4.64 -4.48
N ILE A 48 5.71 3.76 -5.15
CA ILE A 48 6.15 2.46 -4.63
C ILE A 48 7.64 2.54 -4.36
N TYR A 49 8.06 2.15 -3.16
CA TYR A 49 9.45 2.21 -2.74
C TYR A 49 9.90 0.85 -2.24
N THR A 50 11.12 0.44 -2.56
CA THR A 50 11.67 -0.86 -2.15
C THR A 50 13.04 -0.75 -1.51
N ALA A 51 13.31 -1.62 -0.53
CA ALA A 51 14.60 -1.85 0.08
C ALA A 51 14.75 -3.31 0.53
N THR A 52 15.99 -3.77 0.67
CA THR A 52 16.31 -5.00 1.39
C THR A 52 16.83 -4.63 2.78
N LEU A 53 15.93 -4.73 3.76
CA LEU A 53 16.23 -4.40 5.15
C LEU A 53 17.10 -5.49 5.80
N PRO A 54 18.00 -5.12 6.72
CA PRO A 54 18.73 -6.09 7.51
C PRO A 54 17.79 -6.91 8.39
N CYS A 55 18.17 -8.15 8.62
CA CYS A 55 17.45 -9.09 9.45
C CYS A 55 18.40 -9.68 10.48
N ALA A 56 17.94 -9.86 11.72
CA ALA A 56 18.80 -10.33 12.80
C ALA A 56 19.17 -11.82 12.65
N ASP A 57 18.24 -12.60 12.12
CA ASP A 57 18.26 -14.06 12.06
C ASP A 57 17.96 -14.62 10.66
N CYS A 58 17.94 -13.76 9.64
CA CYS A 58 17.69 -14.14 8.26
C CYS A 58 18.61 -13.40 7.27
N MET A 59 18.60 -13.83 6.00
CA MET A 59 19.45 -13.23 4.95
C MET A 59 19.10 -11.77 4.62
N GLY A 60 17.90 -11.33 4.99
CA GLY A 60 17.37 -10.00 4.72
C GLY A 60 15.88 -10.05 4.45
N ILE A 61 15.27 -8.88 4.43
CA ILE A 61 13.83 -8.73 4.23
C ILE A 61 13.61 -7.79 3.04
N GLU A 62 13.16 -8.33 1.92
CA GLU A 62 12.69 -7.51 0.80
C GLU A 62 11.39 -6.84 1.21
N THR A 63 11.38 -5.50 1.19
CA THR A 63 10.26 -4.70 1.67
C THR A 63 9.84 -3.72 0.59
N TYR A 64 8.56 -3.75 0.24
CA TYR A 64 7.93 -2.71 -0.58
C TYR A 64 7.00 -1.87 0.30
N ILE A 65 6.97 -0.55 0.10
CA ILE A 65 6.00 0.35 0.72
C ILE A 65 5.37 1.22 -0.37
N THR A 66 4.04 1.15 -0.49
CA THR A 66 3.26 2.02 -1.36
C THR A 66 2.56 3.08 -0.53
N PHE A 67 2.67 4.34 -0.95
CA PHE A 67 1.89 5.46 -0.45
C PHE A 67 0.83 5.86 -1.48
N GLN A 68 -0.45 5.77 -1.13
CA GLN A 68 -1.57 6.15 -2.01
C GLN A 68 -2.07 7.57 -1.68
N LYS A 69 -2.65 8.25 -2.68
CA LYS A 69 -3.15 9.63 -2.55
C LYS A 69 -4.29 9.79 -1.53
N ASP A 70 -4.97 8.72 -1.16
CA ASP A 70 -6.04 8.69 -0.17
C ASP A 70 -5.54 8.39 1.25
N ASN A 71 -4.26 8.66 1.53
CA ASN A 71 -3.58 8.40 2.81
C ASN A 71 -3.53 6.92 3.23
N LYS A 72 -3.73 5.99 2.29
CA LYS A 72 -3.52 4.55 2.53
C LYS A 72 -2.09 4.15 2.23
N ALA A 73 -1.56 3.27 3.06
CA ALA A 73 -0.26 2.65 2.90
C ALA A 73 -0.40 1.13 2.74
N VAL A 74 0.46 0.53 1.92
CA VAL A 74 0.55 -0.93 1.80
C VAL A 74 2.00 -1.35 1.88
N LYS A 75 2.34 -2.20 2.84
CA LYS A 75 3.67 -2.76 3.02
C LYS A 75 3.68 -4.22 2.59
N SER A 76 4.58 -4.60 1.68
CA SER A 76 4.86 -6.00 1.36
C SER A 76 6.15 -6.42 2.02
N THR A 77 6.17 -7.63 2.56
CA THR A 77 7.36 -8.20 3.20
C THR A 77 7.61 -9.60 2.67
N SER A 78 8.80 -9.86 2.13
CA SER A 78 9.28 -11.19 1.77
C SER A 78 10.64 -11.45 2.42
N TYR A 79 10.74 -12.57 3.14
CA TYR A 79 11.96 -12.97 3.83
C TYR A 79 12.84 -13.76 2.85
N LEU A 80 14.10 -13.38 2.70
CA LEU A 80 14.95 -13.91 1.63
C LEU A 80 15.34 -15.39 1.80
N ASP A 81 15.17 -15.95 2.99
CA ASP A 81 15.43 -17.36 3.32
C ASP A 81 14.15 -18.16 3.63
N SER A 82 12.97 -17.59 3.37
CA SER A 82 11.70 -18.30 3.50
C SER A 82 11.35 -19.12 2.25
N ASP A 83 10.13 -19.67 2.23
CA ASP A 83 9.52 -20.35 1.09
C ASP A 83 9.13 -19.41 -0.07
N GLY A 84 9.62 -18.16 -0.07
CA GLY A 84 9.35 -17.17 -1.11
C GLY A 84 8.02 -16.45 -0.97
N THR A 85 7.25 -16.72 0.09
CA THR A 85 5.98 -16.03 0.36
C THR A 85 6.19 -14.54 0.61
N SER A 86 5.16 -13.77 0.26
CA SER A 86 5.07 -12.33 0.48
C SER A 86 3.69 -11.98 1.07
N GLU A 87 3.69 -11.17 2.12
CA GLU A 87 2.46 -10.70 2.76
C GLU A 87 2.28 -9.19 2.57
N ASN A 88 1.07 -8.79 2.18
CA ASN A 88 0.64 -7.39 2.18
C ASN A 88 -0.05 -7.02 3.48
N GLU A 89 0.52 -6.06 4.18
CA GLU A 89 -0.08 -5.39 5.33
C GLU A 89 -0.62 -4.01 4.93
N TYR A 90 -1.81 -3.67 5.41
CA TYR A 90 -2.52 -2.44 5.03
C TYR A 90 -2.57 -1.48 6.21
N GLY A 91 -2.37 -0.20 5.92
CA GLY A 91 -2.34 0.85 6.93
C GLY A 91 -2.68 2.21 6.37
N THR A 92 -2.36 3.24 7.15
CA THR A 92 -2.46 4.64 6.76
C THR A 92 -1.11 5.32 6.86
N TRP A 93 -1.00 6.47 6.21
CA TRP A 93 0.18 7.33 6.35
C TRP A 93 -0.21 8.79 6.48
N THR A 94 0.68 9.57 7.11
CA THR A 94 0.63 11.02 7.17
C THR A 94 2.02 11.58 6.93
N LYS A 95 2.13 12.83 6.44
CA LYS A 95 3.42 13.52 6.25
C LYS A 95 3.44 14.81 7.07
N ASN A 96 4.46 14.94 7.91
CA ASN A 96 4.78 16.15 8.67
C ASN A 96 6.18 16.58 8.27
N ASP A 97 6.31 17.76 7.68
CA ASP A 97 7.53 18.22 7.01
C ASP A 97 8.04 17.15 6.02
N ASP A 98 9.26 16.65 6.20
CA ASP A 98 9.84 15.60 5.35
C ASP A 98 9.69 14.20 5.95
N ILE A 99 9.02 14.04 7.08
CA ILE A 99 8.84 12.73 7.73
C ILE A 99 7.44 12.20 7.45
N ILE A 100 7.39 11.03 6.84
CA ILE A 100 6.20 10.21 6.69
C ILE A 100 6.08 9.28 7.90
N GLU A 101 4.91 9.26 8.53
CA GLU A 101 4.54 8.30 9.58
C GLU A 101 3.56 7.28 9.00
N VAL A 102 3.88 5.98 9.14
CA VAL A 102 3.05 4.86 8.71
C VAL A 102 2.48 4.14 9.92
N SER A 103 1.17 3.86 9.88
CA SER A 103 0.45 3.12 10.90
C SER A 103 -0.22 1.89 10.29
N ILE A 104 0.28 0.71 10.65
CA ILE A 104 -0.29 -0.59 10.29
C ILE A 104 -0.85 -1.23 11.57
N SER A 105 -2.01 -1.87 11.48
CA SER A 105 -2.66 -2.46 12.65
C SER A 105 -1.81 -3.59 13.23
N ASN A 106 -1.68 -3.64 14.56
CA ASN A 106 -0.86 -4.61 15.30
C ASN A 106 0.66 -4.55 15.02
N SER A 107 1.14 -3.47 14.39
CA SER A 107 2.55 -3.24 14.11
C SER A 107 3.01 -1.90 14.71
N PRO A 108 4.29 -1.77 15.14
CA PRO A 108 4.85 -0.48 15.54
C PRO A 108 4.72 0.55 14.41
N LYS A 109 4.63 1.83 14.79
CA LYS A 109 4.71 2.91 13.81
C LYS A 109 6.07 2.89 13.12
N GLU A 110 6.05 3.16 11.83
CA GLU A 110 7.26 3.30 11.02
C GLU A 110 7.40 4.74 10.55
N TYR A 111 8.64 5.19 10.40
CA TYR A 111 8.96 6.56 10.03
C TYR A 111 9.91 6.56 8.83
N TYR A 112 9.64 7.43 7.86
CA TYR A 112 10.43 7.53 6.63
C TYR A 112 10.74 9.00 6.36
N LEU A 113 12.03 9.34 6.27
CA LEU A 113 12.47 10.67 5.83
C LEU A 113 12.53 10.72 4.31
N VAL A 114 11.80 11.67 3.72
CA VAL A 114 11.83 11.98 2.29
C VAL A 114 13.09 12.79 1.97
N LYS A 115 13.91 12.31 1.06
CA LYS A 115 15.12 13.01 0.59
C LYS A 115 14.82 13.82 -0.69
N PRO A 116 15.62 14.87 -1.00
CA PRO A 116 15.43 15.69 -2.19
C PRO A 116 15.50 14.93 -3.53
N ASP A 117 16.19 13.79 -3.56
CA ASP A 117 16.32 12.90 -4.72
C ASP A 117 15.16 11.90 -4.85
N LYS A 118 14.09 12.09 -4.06
CA LYS A 118 12.91 11.21 -3.93
C LYS A 118 13.20 9.83 -3.35
N THR A 119 14.37 9.58 -2.78
CA THR A 119 14.57 8.38 -1.96
C THR A 119 13.93 8.55 -0.58
N LEU A 120 13.62 7.43 0.07
CA LEU A 120 13.17 7.42 1.45
C LEU A 120 14.23 6.79 2.34
N VAL A 121 14.46 7.34 3.52
CA VAL A 121 15.28 6.70 4.56
C VAL A 121 14.39 6.28 5.70
N ARG A 122 14.31 4.96 5.96
CA ARG A 122 13.59 4.44 7.12
C ARG A 122 14.34 4.85 8.39
N LEU A 123 13.63 5.51 9.29
CA LEU A 123 14.14 6.03 10.55
C LEU A 123 13.90 5.03 11.68
N ASP A 124 14.64 5.20 12.77
CA ASP A 124 14.39 4.50 14.02
C ASP A 124 13.15 5.04 14.77
N ALA A 125 12.86 4.46 15.94
CA ALA A 125 11.74 4.86 16.78
C ALA A 125 11.84 6.30 17.33
N ASP A 126 13.05 6.86 17.40
CA ASP A 126 13.33 8.24 17.80
C ASP A 126 13.28 9.22 16.61
N LYS A 127 12.90 8.74 15.41
CA LYS A 127 12.87 9.49 14.15
C LYS A 127 14.26 9.98 13.72
N LYS A 128 15.30 9.20 14.00
CA LYS A 128 16.68 9.45 13.54
C LYS A 128 17.06 8.47 12.44
N GLU A 129 17.94 8.91 11.56
CA GLU A 129 18.52 8.04 10.53
C GLU A 129 19.38 6.95 11.20
N VAL A 130 19.24 5.72 10.73
CA VAL A 130 20.11 4.62 11.17
C VAL A 130 21.55 4.93 10.74
N SER A 131 22.49 4.81 11.68
CA SER A 131 23.91 5.10 11.45
C SER A 131 24.75 3.81 11.35
N GLY A 132 26.02 3.95 10.94
CA GLY A 132 26.95 2.83 10.79
C GLY A 132 26.86 2.11 9.44
N GLU A 133 27.43 0.91 9.37
CA GLU A 133 27.61 0.17 8.10
C GLU A 133 26.29 -0.25 7.45
N LEU A 134 25.22 -0.39 8.23
CA LEU A 134 23.89 -0.80 7.78
C LEU A 134 23.02 0.35 7.29
N ALA A 135 23.43 1.61 7.46
CA ALA A 135 22.63 2.79 7.09
C ALA A 135 22.10 2.72 5.65
N LYS A 136 22.94 2.26 4.72
CA LYS A 136 22.59 2.09 3.30
C LYS A 136 21.43 1.11 3.04
N ASN A 137 21.21 0.14 3.93
CA ASN A 137 20.15 -0.86 3.80
C ASN A 137 18.77 -0.31 4.20
N TYR A 138 18.71 0.87 4.83
CA TYR A 138 17.46 1.55 5.19
C TYR A 138 17.02 2.59 4.15
N ILE A 139 17.74 2.69 3.02
CA ILE A 139 17.40 3.57 1.90
C ILE A 139 16.47 2.82 0.95
N PHE A 140 15.24 3.31 0.82
CA PHE A 140 14.26 2.81 -0.13
C PHE A 140 14.31 3.63 -1.41
N LYS A 141 14.33 2.91 -2.53
CA LYS A 141 14.35 3.48 -3.88
C LYS A 141 12.97 3.38 -4.49
N GLU A 142 12.56 4.42 -5.21
CA GLU A 142 11.34 4.42 -5.99
C GLU A 142 11.42 3.36 -7.10
N VAL A 143 10.33 2.62 -7.29
CA VAL A 143 10.16 1.66 -8.37
C VAL A 143 8.82 1.87 -9.06
N ASN A 144 8.78 1.55 -10.35
CA ASN A 144 7.55 1.64 -11.11
C ASN A 144 6.62 0.46 -10.79
N ALA A 145 5.33 0.74 -10.75
CA ALA A 145 4.31 -0.29 -10.75
C ALA A 145 4.39 -1.09 -12.07
N TYR A 146 4.16 -2.40 -12.00
CA TYR A 146 3.95 -3.19 -13.19
C TYR A 146 2.73 -2.69 -13.97
N THR A 147 2.89 -2.62 -15.28
CA THR A 147 1.82 -2.22 -16.20
C THR A 147 1.00 -3.41 -16.68
N PRO A 148 -0.26 -3.20 -17.11
CA PRO A 148 -1.03 -4.21 -17.82
C PRO A 148 -0.29 -4.87 -18.98
N ALA A 149 0.51 -4.13 -19.74
CA ALA A 149 1.28 -4.68 -20.84
C ALA A 149 2.34 -5.70 -20.36
N GLN A 150 2.93 -5.46 -19.17
CA GLN A 150 3.91 -6.37 -18.58
C GLN A 150 3.26 -7.62 -17.98
N LEU A 151 2.07 -7.50 -17.39
CA LEU A 151 1.44 -8.63 -16.66
C LEU A 151 0.45 -9.43 -17.49
N ASN A 152 -0.25 -8.82 -18.45
CA ASN A 152 -1.22 -9.52 -19.28
C ASN A 152 -0.57 -10.66 -20.06
N GLY A 153 -1.34 -11.74 -20.24
CA GLY A 153 -0.96 -12.87 -21.05
C GLY A 153 -1.17 -14.21 -20.35
N THR A 154 -0.50 -15.21 -20.89
CA THR A 154 -0.62 -16.61 -20.47
C THR A 154 0.72 -17.09 -19.92
N TYR A 155 0.66 -17.72 -18.76
CA TYR A 155 1.78 -18.31 -18.04
C TYR A 155 1.51 -19.80 -17.84
N ASN A 156 2.54 -20.61 -17.97
CA ASN A 156 2.42 -22.06 -17.92
C ASN A 156 3.36 -22.65 -16.88
N THR A 157 2.91 -23.70 -16.19
CA THR A 157 3.85 -24.53 -15.42
C THR A 157 4.83 -25.24 -16.36
N ASN A 158 6.07 -25.48 -15.92
CA ASN A 158 7.00 -26.31 -16.67
C ASN A 158 6.52 -27.78 -16.67
N ALA A 159 5.93 -28.21 -17.78
CA ALA A 159 5.44 -29.58 -17.95
C ALA A 159 6.61 -30.56 -18.08
N SER A 160 7.15 -31.02 -16.95
CA SER A 160 8.15 -32.09 -16.92
C SER A 160 7.47 -33.44 -17.20
N GLY A 161 7.33 -33.77 -18.48
CA GLY A 161 7.21 -35.15 -19.00
C GLY A 161 5.92 -35.93 -18.74
N LYS A 162 4.91 -35.40 -18.04
CA LYS A 162 3.68 -36.15 -17.68
C LYS A 162 2.37 -35.60 -18.24
N GLY A 163 2.41 -34.76 -19.28
CA GLY A 163 1.22 -34.27 -19.99
C GLY A 163 0.35 -33.25 -19.24
N TYR A 164 0.38 -33.22 -17.91
CA TYR A 164 -0.33 -32.22 -17.11
C TYR A 164 0.36 -30.86 -17.14
N ASN A 165 -0.41 -29.81 -17.41
CA ASN A 165 0.08 -28.45 -17.40
C ASN A 165 -1.02 -27.50 -16.89
N GLN A 166 -0.68 -26.65 -15.91
CA GLN A 166 -1.53 -25.55 -15.47
C GLN A 166 -1.24 -24.30 -16.30
N ILE A 167 -2.30 -23.55 -16.58
CA ILE A 167 -2.28 -22.37 -17.43
C ILE A 167 -2.90 -21.22 -16.62
N LEU A 168 -2.08 -20.26 -16.24
CA LEU A 168 -2.50 -19.00 -15.62
C LEU A 168 -2.73 -17.96 -16.72
N GLU A 169 -3.92 -17.40 -16.79
CA GLU A 169 -4.29 -16.31 -17.67
C GLU A 169 -4.54 -15.05 -16.84
N LEU A 170 -3.83 -13.98 -17.16
CA LEU A 170 -3.98 -12.67 -16.54
C LEU A 170 -4.51 -11.67 -17.57
N LYS A 171 -5.59 -10.99 -17.20
CA LYS A 171 -6.19 -9.92 -18.00
C LYS A 171 -6.58 -8.74 -17.11
N SER A 172 -5.95 -7.60 -17.33
CA SER A 172 -6.31 -6.34 -16.68
C SER A 172 -7.75 -5.94 -17.03
N GLU A 173 -8.55 -5.64 -16.01
CA GLU A 173 -9.83 -4.94 -16.16
C GLU A 173 -9.63 -3.41 -16.11
N ASN A 174 -8.62 -2.97 -15.36
CA ASN A 174 -8.10 -1.60 -15.30
C ASN A 174 -6.66 -1.66 -14.77
N ASP A 175 -6.07 -0.51 -14.43
CA ASP A 175 -4.68 -0.40 -14.00
C ASP A 175 -4.36 -1.13 -12.68
N SER A 176 -5.36 -1.47 -11.85
CA SER A 176 -5.16 -2.08 -10.54
C SER A 176 -5.94 -3.38 -10.32
N ILE A 177 -6.83 -3.78 -11.24
CA ILE A 177 -7.65 -4.99 -11.10
C ILE A 177 -7.41 -5.92 -12.28
N TYR A 178 -7.18 -7.18 -11.99
CA TYR A 178 -6.97 -8.24 -12.97
C TYR A 178 -7.99 -9.36 -12.79
N SER A 179 -8.58 -9.81 -13.89
CA SER A 179 -9.18 -11.13 -13.95
C SER A 179 -8.05 -12.18 -13.93
N VAL A 180 -8.15 -13.12 -13.00
CA VAL A 180 -7.21 -14.22 -12.80
C VAL A 180 -7.93 -15.52 -13.11
N LYS A 181 -7.39 -16.29 -14.03
CA LYS A 181 -7.91 -17.62 -14.38
C LYS A 181 -6.80 -18.64 -14.37
N ILE A 182 -7.03 -19.77 -13.70
CA ILE A 182 -6.16 -20.94 -13.80
C ILE A 182 -6.98 -22.08 -14.38
N SER A 183 -6.43 -22.72 -15.41
CA SER A 183 -6.98 -23.92 -16.04
C SER A 183 -5.90 -24.98 -16.19
N PHE A 184 -6.28 -26.16 -16.69
CA PHE A 184 -5.35 -27.26 -16.87
C PHE A 184 -5.57 -27.99 -18.19
N THR A 185 -4.53 -28.69 -18.65
CA THR A 185 -4.57 -29.57 -19.83
C THR A 185 -3.86 -30.89 -19.54
N GLY A 186 -4.15 -31.92 -20.35
CA GLY A 186 -3.47 -33.21 -20.32
C GLY A 186 -3.78 -34.13 -19.13
N ALA A 187 -4.92 -33.91 -18.47
CA ALA A 187 -5.51 -34.83 -17.49
C ALA A 187 -7.04 -34.78 -17.54
N VAL A 188 -7.73 -35.76 -16.93
CA VAL A 188 -9.20 -35.80 -16.83
C VAL A 188 -9.72 -34.90 -15.69
N LYS A 189 -8.89 -34.69 -14.66
CA LYS A 189 -9.14 -33.78 -13.54
C LYS A 189 -7.88 -32.95 -13.27
N GLY A 190 -8.06 -31.75 -12.76
CA GLY A 190 -6.95 -30.84 -12.51
C GLY A 190 -7.39 -29.64 -11.69
N CYS A 191 -6.69 -28.52 -11.91
CA CYS A 191 -6.88 -27.30 -11.14
C CYS A 191 -7.65 -26.26 -11.95
N THR A 192 -8.69 -25.70 -11.36
CA THR A 192 -9.52 -24.66 -12.00
C THR A 192 -9.83 -23.55 -11.03
N PHE A 193 -9.57 -22.32 -11.44
CA PHE A 193 -9.83 -21.12 -10.65
C PHE A 193 -10.25 -19.97 -11.56
N GLU A 194 -11.22 -19.18 -11.12
CA GLU A 194 -11.54 -17.88 -11.70
C GLU A 194 -11.83 -16.90 -10.57
N GLY A 195 -11.23 -15.72 -10.64
CA GLY A 195 -11.38 -14.69 -9.62
C GLY A 195 -10.85 -13.34 -10.08
N LYS A 196 -10.98 -12.33 -9.21
CA LYS A 196 -10.42 -11.00 -9.43
C LYS A 196 -9.35 -10.74 -8.40
N GLY A 197 -8.20 -10.25 -8.86
CA GLY A 197 -7.10 -9.85 -8.02
C GLY A 197 -6.80 -8.37 -8.11
N LYS A 198 -6.26 -7.80 -7.04
CA LYS A 198 -5.79 -6.42 -6.97
C LYS A 198 -4.27 -6.39 -7.10
N LEU A 199 -3.77 -5.61 -8.05
CA LEU A 199 -2.35 -5.29 -8.17
C LEU A 199 -1.97 -4.23 -7.13
N VAL A 200 -1.00 -4.55 -6.28
CA VAL A 200 -0.40 -3.64 -5.32
C VAL A 200 1.01 -4.11 -4.99
N ASN A 201 1.97 -3.18 -4.83
CA ASN A 201 3.38 -3.52 -4.57
C ASN A 201 3.93 -4.60 -5.54
N ASN A 202 3.59 -4.50 -6.82
CA ASN A 202 4.07 -5.41 -7.85
C ASN A 202 3.71 -6.90 -7.65
N GLN A 203 2.68 -7.19 -6.86
CA GLN A 203 2.04 -8.51 -6.74
C GLN A 203 0.51 -8.39 -6.92
N ILE A 204 -0.14 -9.46 -7.39
CA ILE A 204 -1.61 -9.53 -7.46
C ILE A 204 -2.12 -10.36 -6.30
N ASP A 205 -2.98 -9.77 -5.48
CA ASP A 205 -3.66 -10.44 -4.37
C ASP A 205 -5.11 -10.74 -4.70
N VAL A 206 -5.55 -11.97 -4.45
CA VAL A 206 -6.94 -12.41 -4.54
C VAL A 206 -7.42 -12.86 -3.15
N ASP A 207 -8.41 -12.17 -2.59
CA ASP A 207 -9.04 -12.56 -1.33
C ASP A 207 -9.91 -13.80 -1.54
N LEU A 208 -9.47 -14.94 -1.00
CA LEU A 208 -10.15 -16.23 -1.21
C LEU A 208 -11.55 -16.26 -0.59
N LYS A 209 -11.83 -15.43 0.43
CA LYS A 209 -13.18 -15.32 1.02
C LYS A 209 -14.20 -14.77 0.03
N THR A 210 -13.77 -13.97 -0.95
CA THR A 210 -14.64 -13.45 -2.00
C THR A 210 -15.03 -14.52 -3.02
N ILE A 211 -14.23 -15.59 -3.12
CA ILE A 211 -14.47 -16.73 -4.02
C ILE A 211 -15.33 -17.77 -3.32
N ASN A 212 -14.98 -18.14 -2.08
CA ASN A 212 -15.76 -19.00 -1.21
C ASN A 212 -15.60 -18.54 0.24
N LYS A 213 -16.73 -18.28 0.92
CA LYS A 213 -16.78 -17.77 2.30
C LYS A 213 -16.12 -18.69 3.33
N ASP A 214 -16.01 -19.99 3.03
CA ASP A 214 -15.38 -20.98 3.91
C ASP A 214 -13.85 -20.99 3.77
N LEU A 215 -13.31 -20.43 2.68
CA LEU A 215 -11.88 -20.29 2.50
C LEU A 215 -11.36 -19.11 3.31
N LYS A 216 -10.09 -19.23 3.74
CA LYS A 216 -9.33 -18.19 4.41
C LYS A 216 -8.06 -17.89 3.61
N GLY A 217 -7.45 -16.77 3.94
CA GLY A 217 -6.20 -16.34 3.32
C GLY A 217 -6.38 -15.59 2.01
N THR A 218 -5.25 -15.14 1.50
CA THR A 218 -5.11 -14.42 0.24
C THR A 218 -4.22 -15.26 -0.67
N MET A 219 -4.67 -15.51 -1.89
CA MET A 219 -3.81 -16.04 -2.94
C MET A 219 -3.01 -14.87 -3.51
N THR A 220 -1.70 -14.99 -3.53
CA THR A 220 -0.79 -13.98 -4.07
C THR A 220 -0.12 -14.54 -5.33
N ILE A 221 0.01 -13.68 -6.33
CA ILE A 221 0.78 -13.91 -7.55
C ILE A 221 1.91 -12.88 -7.55
N LEU A 222 3.13 -13.34 -7.25
CA LEU A 222 4.33 -12.50 -7.23
C LEU A 222 5.08 -12.63 -8.55
N PHE A 223 5.52 -11.51 -9.12
CA PHE A 223 6.19 -11.50 -10.41
C PHE A 223 7.70 -11.30 -10.26
N LYS A 224 8.47 -12.26 -10.79
CA LYS A 224 9.93 -12.23 -10.88
C LYS A 224 10.32 -12.49 -12.33
N ASP A 225 10.73 -11.45 -13.04
CA ASP A 225 11.04 -11.48 -14.48
C ASP A 225 9.90 -12.04 -15.35
N LYS A 226 10.07 -13.25 -15.89
CA LYS A 226 9.08 -13.97 -16.70
C LYS A 226 8.31 -15.02 -15.89
N THR A 227 8.47 -15.04 -14.58
CA THR A 227 7.81 -15.99 -13.69
C THR A 227 6.74 -15.29 -12.87
N ALA A 228 5.57 -15.91 -12.80
CA ALA A 228 4.51 -15.61 -11.87
C ALA A 228 4.45 -16.76 -10.86
N GLU A 229 4.84 -16.48 -9.63
CA GLU A 229 4.84 -17.44 -8.53
C GLU A 229 3.51 -17.30 -7.76
N VAL A 230 2.74 -18.40 -7.69
CA VAL A 230 1.44 -18.42 -7.01
C VAL A 230 1.59 -19.11 -5.66
N PHE A 231 1.11 -18.46 -4.60
CA PHE A 231 1.12 -19.00 -3.23
C PHE A 231 0.02 -18.38 -2.38
N THR A 232 -0.11 -18.80 -1.11
CA THR A 232 -0.92 -18.07 -0.12
C THR A 232 -0.03 -17.14 0.68
N SER A 233 -0.48 -15.90 0.93
CA SER A 233 0.35 -14.88 1.61
C SER A 233 0.80 -15.30 3.01
N LYS A 234 0.11 -16.25 3.65
CA LYS A 234 0.45 -16.80 4.95
C LYS A 234 0.63 -18.32 4.89
N PHE A 235 1.59 -18.82 5.66
CA PHE A 235 1.95 -20.25 5.67
C PHE A 235 0.84 -21.14 6.27
N GLU A 236 0.07 -20.64 7.25
CA GLU A 236 -1.06 -21.36 7.83
C GLU A 236 -2.18 -21.64 6.82
N ASP A 237 -2.30 -20.80 5.79
CA ASP A 237 -3.32 -20.89 4.74
C ASP A 237 -2.85 -21.74 3.54
N ARG A 238 -1.64 -22.31 3.56
CA ARG A 238 -0.99 -22.99 2.40
C ARG A 238 -1.80 -24.09 1.73
N LEU A 239 -2.77 -24.68 2.43
CA LEU A 239 -3.65 -25.72 1.87
C LEU A 239 -4.91 -25.16 1.19
N ALA A 240 -5.19 -23.86 1.30
CA ALA A 240 -6.39 -23.25 0.72
C ALA A 240 -6.42 -23.39 -0.81
N LEU A 241 -5.26 -23.34 -1.46
CA LEU A 241 -5.17 -23.48 -2.93
C LEU A 241 -5.46 -24.90 -3.42
N ASN A 242 -5.41 -25.91 -2.54
CA ASN A 242 -5.76 -27.28 -2.90
C ASN A 242 -7.28 -27.44 -3.12
N TYR A 243 -8.09 -26.53 -2.57
CA TYR A 243 -9.55 -26.54 -2.75
C TYR A 243 -9.95 -26.48 -4.24
N PHE A 244 -9.14 -25.81 -5.06
CA PHE A 244 -9.41 -25.60 -6.48
C PHE A 244 -8.91 -26.74 -7.38
N CYS A 245 -8.42 -27.83 -6.78
CA CYS A 245 -7.69 -28.88 -7.47
C CYS A 245 -8.19 -30.28 -7.10
N GLY A 246 -8.25 -31.17 -8.09
CA GLY A 246 -8.44 -32.60 -7.86
C GLY A 246 -7.13 -33.34 -7.56
N GLY A 247 -7.20 -34.47 -6.85
CA GLY A 247 -6.08 -35.42 -6.74
C GLY A 247 -4.90 -34.97 -5.87
N GLY A 248 -5.12 -34.03 -4.94
CA GLY A 248 -4.07 -33.52 -4.04
C GLY A 248 -3.12 -32.51 -4.67
N ALA A 249 -3.43 -32.02 -5.89
CA ALA A 249 -2.71 -30.92 -6.52
C ALA A 249 -3.03 -29.56 -5.86
N SER A 250 -2.30 -28.53 -6.26
CA SER A 250 -2.46 -27.16 -5.78
C SER A 250 -2.32 -26.16 -6.94
N LEU A 251 -2.95 -24.99 -6.80
CA LEU A 251 -2.65 -23.85 -7.68
C LEU A 251 -1.26 -23.27 -7.41
N ALA A 252 -0.68 -23.55 -6.24
CA ALA A 252 0.62 -23.02 -5.84
C ALA A 252 1.75 -23.50 -6.76
N GLY A 253 2.70 -22.61 -7.04
CA GLY A 253 3.91 -22.91 -7.81
C GLY A 253 4.23 -21.85 -8.88
N ASP A 254 5.26 -22.14 -9.66
CA ASP A 254 5.77 -21.25 -10.69
C ASP A 254 5.04 -21.42 -12.03
N TYR A 255 4.66 -20.28 -12.61
CA TYR A 255 4.10 -20.18 -13.95
C TYR A 255 4.99 -19.27 -14.79
N TYR A 256 5.48 -19.78 -15.92
CA TYR A 256 6.40 -19.09 -16.79
C TYR A 256 5.66 -18.46 -17.97
N LYS A 257 5.89 -17.18 -18.21
CA LYS A 257 5.28 -16.41 -19.28
C LYS A 257 5.68 -16.97 -20.63
N LYS A 258 4.69 -17.16 -21.51
CA LYS A 258 4.90 -17.56 -22.90
C LYS A 258 5.37 -16.41 -23.79
#